data_AF-A0A7J5VCG1-F1
#
_entry.id   AF-A0A7J5VCG1-F1
#
_cell.length_a   1.000
_cell.length_b   1.000
_cell.length_c   1.000
_cell.angle_alpha   90.00
_cell.angle_beta   90.00
_cell.angle_gamma   90.00
#
_symmetry.space_group_name_H-M   'P 1'
#
loop_
_entity.id
_entity.type
_entity.pdbx_description
1 polymer ?
#
loop_
_entity_poly.entity_id
_entity_poly.type
_entity_poly.pdbx_seq_one_letter_code
_entity_poly.pdbx_strand_id
1 'polypeptide(L)'
;GVSKIIDTTSLIEVLQQIKLPVDLVIITATLLPLTEIGLGLMLILKLQQQTALRITVLLFLVFFLFAVYGTAIGINEDCGCYGKIIKSEFDWMMIVRNAVLLTISIIVTKKIENKCPGAGQKQTNKPIK
;
A
#
# COMPACT_ATOMS: atom_id res chain seq x y z
N GLY A 1 -3.19 -8.53 -0.76
CA GLY A 1 -3.57 -8.88 0.62
C GLY A 1 -3.44 -10.37 0.84
N VAL A 2 -4.49 -11.13 0.52
CA VAL A 2 -4.56 -12.59 0.77
C VAL A 2 -3.37 -13.36 0.20
N SER A 3 -2.94 -13.06 -1.03
CA SER A 3 -1.80 -13.73 -1.67
C SER A 3 -0.47 -13.53 -0.93
N LYS A 4 -0.28 -12.42 -0.20
CA LYS A 4 0.94 -12.16 0.59
C LYS A 4 0.98 -12.95 1.90
N ILE A 5 -0.18 -13.35 2.44
CA ILE A 5 -0.25 -14.19 3.63
C ILE A 5 0.09 -15.64 3.28
N ILE A 6 -0.29 -16.08 2.08
CA ILE A 6 -0.04 -17.44 1.61
C ILE A 6 1.43 -17.60 1.19
N ASP A 7 2.07 -16.55 0.66
CA ASP A 7 3.43 -16.61 0.16
C ASP A 7 4.29 -15.41 0.60
N THR A 8 4.84 -15.51 1.81
CA THR A 8 5.73 -14.50 2.40
C THR A 8 7.16 -14.56 1.83
N THR A 9 7.52 -15.68 1.19
CA THR A 9 8.88 -16.01 0.74
C THR A 9 9.45 -14.98 -0.22
N SER A 10 8.70 -14.64 -1.27
CA SER A 10 9.12 -13.69 -2.31
C SER A 10 9.28 -12.26 -1.77
N LEU A 11 8.55 -11.91 -0.71
CA LEU A 11 8.71 -10.61 -0.06
C LEU A 11 10.00 -10.56 0.78
N ILE A 12 10.34 -11.65 1.47
CA ILE A 12 11.56 -11.74 2.29
C ILE A 12 12.81 -11.67 1.42
N GLU A 13 12.82 -12.33 0.25
CA GLU A 13 13.95 -12.32 -0.69
C GLU A 13 14.30 -10.90 -1.16
N VAL A 14 13.31 -10.11 -1.59
CA VAL A 14 13.53 -8.72 -2.01
C VAL A 14 13.97 -7.84 -0.85
N LEU A 15 13.37 -8.04 0.34
CA LEU A 15 13.71 -7.26 1.54
C LEU A 15 15.13 -7.55 2.05
N GLN A 16 15.65 -8.76 1.81
CA GLN A 16 17.05 -9.10 2.06
C GLN A 16 17.99 -8.41 1.08
N GLN A 17 17.61 -8.26 -0.20
CA GLN A 17 18.44 -7.57 -1.19
C GLN A 17 18.61 -6.07 -0.91
N ILE A 18 17.59 -5.41 -0.35
CA ILE A 18 17.68 -4.00 0.06
C ILE A 18 18.37 -3.78 1.43
N LYS A 19 18.99 -4.83 2.00
CA LYS A 19 19.71 -4.80 3.30
C LYS A 19 18.90 -4.20 4.44
N LEU A 20 17.58 -4.40 4.45
CA LEU A 20 16.75 -3.97 5.57
C LEU A 20 17.02 -4.87 6.79
N PRO A 21 17.01 -4.32 8.02
CA PRO A 21 17.12 -5.13 9.22
C PRO A 21 15.96 -6.14 9.29
N VAL A 22 16.28 -7.37 9.70
CA VAL A 22 15.36 -8.52 9.70
C VAL A 22 14.06 -8.23 10.45
N ASP A 23 14.12 -7.44 11.52
CA ASP A 23 12.94 -7.04 12.29
C ASP A 23 11.95 -6.21 11.44
N LEU A 24 12.46 -5.27 10.64
CA LEU A 24 11.63 -4.49 9.71
C LEU A 24 11.04 -5.40 8.62
N VAL A 25 11.81 -6.38 8.14
CA VAL A 25 11.34 -7.32 7.12
C VAL A 25 10.11 -8.08 7.61
N ILE A 26 10.19 -8.65 8.81
CA ILE A 26 9.11 -9.43 9.42
C ILE A 26 7.90 -8.54 9.73
N ILE A 27 8.12 -7.36 10.31
CA ILE A 27 7.05 -6.40 10.62
C ILE A 27 6.29 -6.01 9.35
N THR A 28 7.02 -5.68 8.27
CA THR A 28 6.40 -5.26 7.00
C THR A 28 5.67 -6.44 6.35
N ALA A 29 6.26 -7.63 6.37
CA ALA A 29 5.64 -8.83 5.82
C ALA A 29 4.34 -9.25 6.52
N THR A 30 4.18 -8.93 7.81
CA THR A 30 2.97 -9.24 8.57
C THR A 30 1.95 -8.10 8.60
N LEU A 31 2.37 -6.85 8.77
CA LEU A 31 1.45 -5.71 8.87
C LEU A 31 0.87 -5.27 7.52
N LEU A 32 1.66 -5.37 6.45
CA LEU A 32 1.25 -4.91 5.13
C LEU A 32 0.06 -5.71 4.56
N PRO A 33 0.02 -7.05 4.62
CA PRO A 33 -1.15 -7.81 4.17
C PRO A 33 -2.39 -7.55 5.04
N LEU A 34 -2.18 -7.38 6.35
CA LEU A 34 -3.26 -7.14 7.31
C LEU A 34 -3.91 -5.77 7.07
N THR A 35 -3.10 -4.74 6.82
CA THR A 35 -3.59 -3.40 6.47
C THR A 35 -4.32 -3.38 5.13
N GLU A 36 -3.82 -4.07 4.10
CA GLU A 36 -4.52 -4.19 2.82
C GLU A 36 -5.91 -4.84 2.96
N ILE A 37 -6.01 -5.93 3.72
CA ILE A 37 -7.28 -6.64 3.94
C ILE A 37 -8.22 -5.76 4.78
N GLY A 38 -7.72 -5.16 5.86
CA GLY A 38 -8.50 -4.27 6.72
C GLY A 38 -9.06 -3.07 5.94
N LEU A 39 -8.23 -2.42 5.12
CA LEU A 39 -8.66 -1.30 4.27
C LEU A 39 -9.67 -1.73 3.22
N GLY A 40 -9.45 -2.87 2.56
CA GLY A 40 -10.40 -3.43 1.59
C GLY A 40 -11.76 -3.69 2.22
N LEU A 41 -11.78 -4.31 3.41
CA LEU A 41 -13.02 -4.59 4.13
C LEU A 41 -13.72 -3.30 4.58
N MET A 42 -12.97 -2.31 5.05
CA MET A 42 -13.47 -1.02 5.47
C MET A 42 -14.07 -0.22 4.30
N LEU A 43 -13.47 -0.30 3.11
CA LEU A 43 -14.03 0.27 1.87
C LEU A 43 -15.32 -0.43 1.45
N ILE A 44 -15.38 -1.76 1.52
CA ILE A 44 -16.57 -2.57 1.17
C ILE A 44 -17.73 -2.26 2.12
N LEU A 45 -17.46 -2.20 3.43
CA LEU A 45 -18.45 -1.90 4.46
C LEU A 45 -18.80 -0.41 4.56
N LYS A 46 -18.16 0.46 3.75
CA LYS A 46 -18.29 1.93 3.77
C LYS A 46 -18.11 2.58 5.14
N LEU A 47 -17.38 1.91 6.05
CA LEU A 47 -17.12 2.40 7.40
C LEU A 47 -15.96 3.41 7.35
N GLN A 48 -16.14 4.63 7.89
CA GLN A 48 -15.18 5.75 7.83
C GLN A 48 -14.42 5.88 6.48
N GLN A 49 -15.18 5.90 5.39
CA GLN A 49 -14.68 5.83 4.01
C GLN A 49 -13.60 6.87 3.69
N GLN A 50 -13.68 8.08 4.27
CA GLN A 50 -12.67 9.14 4.07
C GLN A 50 -11.29 8.80 4.64
N THR A 51 -11.24 8.13 5.79
CA THR A 51 -9.98 7.72 6.42
C THR A 51 -9.37 6.54 5.67
N ALA A 52 -10.19 5.54 5.34
CA ALA A 52 -9.74 4.37 4.58
C ALA A 52 -9.18 4.74 3.20
N LEU A 53 -9.80 5.71 2.51
CA LEU A 53 -9.31 6.21 1.22
C LEU A 53 -7.96 6.92 1.34
N ARG A 54 -7.78 7.79 2.34
CA ARG A 54 -6.49 8.47 2.58
C ARG A 54 -5.36 7.48 2.84
N ILE A 55 -5.61 6.45 3.65
CA ILE A 55 -4.63 5.40 3.91
C ILE A 55 -4.37 4.58 2.65
N THR A 56 -5.38 4.29 1.85
CA THR A 56 -5.24 3.57 0.57
C THR A 56 -4.36 4.33 -0.42
N VAL A 57 -4.55 5.66 -0.55
CA VAL A 57 -3.68 6.51 -1.38
C VAL A 57 -2.24 6.45 -0.90
N LEU A 58 -2.01 6.57 0.41
CA LEU A 58 -0.67 6.49 0.98
C LEU A 58 -0.01 5.14 0.69
N LEU A 59 -0.77 4.05 0.83
CA LEU A 59 -0.29 2.69 0.58
C LEU A 59 0.09 2.48 -0.90
N PHE A 60 -0.73 2.96 -1.84
CA PHE A 60 -0.36 2.93 -3.26
C PHE A 60 0.84 3.82 -3.60
N LEU A 61 0.98 4.96 -2.93
CA LEU A 61 2.14 5.83 -3.09
C LEU A 61 3.42 5.13 -2.64
N VAL A 62 3.40 4.43 -1.50
CA VAL A 62 4.53 3.62 -1.04
C VAL A 62 4.87 2.52 -2.05
N PHE A 63 3.88 1.80 -2.59
CA PHE A 63 4.15 0.79 -3.63
C PHE A 63 4.69 1.37 -4.93
N PHE A 64 4.21 2.55 -5.32
CA PHE A 64 4.74 3.24 -6.48
C PHE A 64 6.22 3.62 -6.28
N LEU A 65 6.57 4.23 -5.14
CA LEU A 65 7.96 4.57 -4.82
C LEU A 65 8.84 3.33 -4.73
N PHE A 66 8.34 2.26 -4.13
CA PHE A 66 9.06 1.00 -4.03
C PHE A 66 9.32 0.37 -5.40
N ALA A 67 8.34 0.41 -6.31
CA ALA A 67 8.51 -0.04 -7.70
C ALA A 67 9.57 0.78 -8.43
N VAL A 68 9.49 2.11 -8.35
CA VAL A 68 10.48 3.01 -8.97
C VAL A 68 11.88 2.76 -8.42
N TYR A 69 12.01 2.64 -7.09
CA TYR A 69 13.29 2.37 -6.44
C TYR A 69 13.87 1.02 -6.88
N GLY A 70 13.09 -0.06 -6.81
CA GLY A 70 13.54 -1.41 -7.20
C GLY A 70 13.93 -1.53 -8.66
N THR A 71 13.19 -0.88 -9.57
CA THR A 71 13.56 -0.78 -10.98
C THR A 71 14.83 0.06 -11.18
N ALA A 72 15.00 1.16 -10.42
CA ALA A 72 16.19 2.02 -10.54
C ALA A 72 17.48 1.33 -10.06
N ILE A 73 17.41 0.45 -9.06
CA ILE A 73 18.54 -0.36 -8.61
C ILE A 73 18.71 -1.67 -9.41
N GLY A 74 17.81 -1.96 -10.35
CA GLY A 74 17.89 -3.10 -11.25
C GLY A 74 17.67 -4.46 -10.59
N ILE A 75 16.78 -4.56 -9.58
CA ILE A 75 16.40 -5.85 -9.01
C ILE A 75 15.61 -6.64 -10.08
N ASN A 76 16.17 -7.75 -10.57
CA ASN A 76 15.47 -8.62 -11.53
C ASN A 76 14.62 -9.71 -10.85
N GLU A 77 14.55 -9.71 -9.53
CA GLU A 77 13.78 -10.67 -8.75
C GLU A 77 12.30 -10.25 -8.63
N ASP A 78 11.44 -11.23 -8.36
CA ASP A 78 10.00 -11.02 -8.15
C ASP A 78 9.78 -10.08 -6.95
N CYS A 79 9.10 -8.95 -7.16
CA CYS A 79 8.87 -7.93 -6.11
C CYS A 79 8.05 -8.43 -4.90
N GLY A 80 7.52 -9.66 -4.95
CA GLY A 80 6.70 -10.29 -3.91
C GLY A 80 5.36 -9.59 -3.64
N CYS A 81 5.04 -8.48 -4.34
CA CYS A 81 3.88 -7.64 -4.02
C CYS A 81 2.52 -8.32 -4.28
N TYR A 82 2.47 -9.42 -5.03
CA TYR A 82 1.24 -10.18 -5.30
C TYR A 82 1.35 -11.67 -4.91
N GLY A 83 2.40 -12.05 -4.18
CA GLY A 83 2.77 -13.46 -3.97
C GLY A 83 3.12 -14.17 -5.30
N LYS A 84 3.22 -15.50 -5.30
CA LYS A 84 3.54 -16.28 -6.52
C LYS A 84 2.42 -16.32 -7.58
N ILE A 85 1.24 -15.76 -7.28
CA ILE A 85 0.08 -15.81 -8.19
C ILE A 85 0.31 -14.91 -9.41
N ILE A 86 0.99 -13.78 -9.23
CA ILE A 86 1.35 -12.88 -10.34
C ILE A 86 2.85 -12.61 -10.20
N LYS A 87 3.65 -13.24 -11.05
CA LYS A 87 5.05 -12.86 -11.23
C LYS A 87 5.09 -11.39 -11.63
N SER A 88 5.69 -10.57 -10.78
CA SER A 88 5.84 -9.14 -10.99
C SER A 88 7.30 -8.84 -10.75
N GLU A 89 8.08 -9.00 -11.82
CA GLU A 89 9.43 -8.47 -11.89
C GLU A 89 9.37 -6.93 -11.82
N PHE A 90 10.47 -6.30 -11.40
CA PHE A 90 10.58 -4.83 -11.35
C PHE A 90 10.76 -4.23 -12.75
N ASP A 91 9.74 -4.42 -13.59
CA ASP A 91 9.68 -3.89 -14.94
C ASP A 91 8.87 -2.59 -15.01
N TRP A 92 9.01 -1.85 -16.12
CA TRP A 92 8.26 -0.62 -16.40
C TRP A 92 6.74 -0.81 -16.27
N MET A 93 6.25 -2.01 -16.57
CA MET A 93 4.84 -2.38 -16.40
C MET A 93 4.36 -2.28 -14.94
N MET A 94 5.22 -2.56 -13.95
CA MET A 94 4.90 -2.43 -12.53
C MET A 94 4.71 -0.96 -12.14
N ILE A 95 5.58 -0.07 -12.65
CA ILE A 95 5.50 1.38 -12.42
C ILE A 95 4.20 1.92 -13.00
N VAL A 96 3.87 1.58 -14.25
CA VAL A 96 2.63 2.02 -14.92
C VAL A 96 1.41 1.52 -14.15
N ARG A 97 1.37 0.24 -13.76
CA ARG A 97 0.26 -0.32 -12.96
C ARG A 97 0.07 0.44 -11.64
N ASN A 98 1.15 0.69 -10.90
CA ASN A 98 1.09 1.40 -9.62
C ASN A 98 0.69 2.88 -9.81
N ALA A 99 1.16 3.54 -10.88
CA ALA A 99 0.76 4.90 -11.22
C ALA A 99 -0.74 5.01 -11.54
N VAL A 100 -1.28 4.05 -12.30
CA VAL A 100 -2.71 3.98 -12.62
C VAL A 100 -3.54 3.77 -11.35
N LEU A 101 -3.15 2.83 -10.48
CA LEU A 101 -3.84 2.56 -9.22
C LEU A 101 -3.83 3.79 -8.29
N LEU A 102 -2.68 4.46 -8.18
CA LEU A 102 -2.53 5.70 -7.41
C LEU A 102 -3.45 6.80 -7.96
N THR A 103 -3.46 7.00 -9.27
CA THR A 103 -4.28 8.02 -9.94
C THR A 103 -5.77 7.76 -9.72
N ILE A 104 -6.23 6.51 -9.89
CA ILE A 104 -7.61 6.11 -9.62
C ILE A 104 -7.97 6.38 -8.16
N SER A 105 -7.11 5.99 -7.22
CA SER A 105 -7.33 6.19 -5.79
C SER A 105 -7.47 7.67 -5.42
N ILE A 106 -6.63 8.54 -5.98
CA ILE A 106 -6.72 9.99 -5.78
C ILE A 106 -8.03 10.55 -6.34
N ILE A 107 -8.43 10.14 -7.56
CA ILE A 107 -9.68 10.59 -8.18
C ILE A 107 -10.88 10.18 -7.33
N VAL A 108 -10.93 8.93 -6.88
CA VAL A 108 -11.99 8.41 -6.02
C VAL A 108 -12.04 9.16 -4.69
N THR A 109 -10.87 9.42 -4.09
CA THR A 109 -10.76 10.19 -2.84
C THR A 109 -11.32 11.60 -2.99
N LYS A 110 -10.89 12.33 -4.02
CA LYS A 110 -11.41 13.67 -4.33
C LYS A 110 -12.93 13.66 -4.61
N LYS A 111 -13.42 12.64 -5.34
CA LYS A 111 -14.85 12.50 -5.64
C LYS A 111 -15.67 12.27 -4.36
N ILE A 112 -15.14 11.52 -3.39
CA ILE A 112 -15.82 11.23 -2.12
C ILE A 112 -15.73 12.42 -1.15
N GLU A 113 -14.59 13.14 -1.09
CA GLU A 113 -14.47 14.40 -0.35
C GLU A 113 -15.45 15.46 -0.87
N ASN A 114 -15.57 15.60 -2.20
CA ASN A 114 -16.50 16.55 -2.82
C ASN A 114 -17.97 16.20 -2.53
N LYS A 115 -18.30 14.91 -2.31
CA LYS A 115 -19.66 14.46 -2.02
C LYS A 115 -20.07 14.68 -0.56
N CYS A 116 -19.09 14.77 0.35
CA CYS A 116 -19.31 15.01 1.78
C CYS A 116 -18.23 15.99 2.30
N PRO A 117 -18.44 17.31 2.20
CA PRO A 117 -17.50 18.33 2.67
C PRO A 117 -17.47 18.45 4.20
N GLY A 118 -17.26 17.34 4.92
CA GLY A 118 -17.24 17.35 6.37
C GLY A 118 -17.06 15.97 7.01
N ALA A 119 -15.82 15.51 7.14
CA ALA A 119 -15.39 14.61 8.23
C ALA A 119 -13.85 14.52 8.28
N GLY A 120 -13.16 15.67 8.31
CA GLY A 120 -11.69 15.72 8.20
C GLY A 120 -10.95 16.57 9.21
N GLN A 121 -11.62 17.34 10.07
CA GLN A 121 -10.99 18.11 11.15
C GLN A 121 -11.73 17.91 12.46
N LYS A 122 -11.33 16.88 13.23
CA LYS A 122 -11.51 16.91 14.68
C LYS A 122 -10.42 16.09 15.37
N GLN A 123 -9.19 16.58 15.30
CA GLN A 123 -8.23 16.44 16.38
C GLN A 123 -7.61 17.81 16.64
N THR A 124 -7.38 18.09 17.93
CA THR A 124 -6.82 19.31 18.56
C THR A 124 -7.80 20.45 18.89
N ASN A 125 -8.61 20.24 19.93
CA ASN A 125 -8.64 21.22 21.04
C ASN A 125 -9.30 20.62 22.29
N LYS A 126 -8.49 20.29 23.29
CA LYS A 126 -8.91 20.36 24.69
C LYS A 126 -7.80 21.03 25.48
N PRO A 127 -7.93 22.33 25.84
CA PRO A 127 -7.07 22.90 26.87
C PRO A 127 -7.43 22.23 28.19
N ILE A 128 -6.43 21.61 28.83
CA ILE A 128 -6.51 21.18 30.23
C ILE A 128 -6.37 22.47 31.04
N LYS A 129 -7.48 22.92 31.64
CA LYS A 129 -7.43 23.83 32.79
C LYS A 129 -7.22 23.01 34.04
#